data_AF-A0A968GAN9-F1
#
_entry.id   AF-A0A968GAN9-F1
#
_cell.length_a   1.000
_cell.length_b   1.000
_cell.length_c   1.000
_cell.angle_alpha   90.00
_cell.angle_beta   90.00
_cell.angle_gamma   90.00
#
_symmetry.space_group_name_H-M   'P 1'
#
loop_
_entity.id
_entity.type
_entity.pdbx_description
1 polymer ?
#
loop_
_entity_poly.entity_id
_entity_poly.type
_entity_poly.pdbx_seq_one_letter_code
_entity_poly.pdbx_strand_id
1 'polypeptide(L)'
;MFKRLILSIFLLFLGTSQGLFAQIHVNQARERLILEHSRFIENYEIRQNLRALIANKQFSSIDMSARIYTQEAFPNRVRVSILRTEESFFIVFANELLQSLSAPQTEASNSYDIMLSDRFKLDGRGSYIIKKNILSGEFEQIKIYLQSGSESYIVISPIGSNEAIVDVYLMDIAIYRNVRLPMSFMSIATTSLAQIMASTAHTIDWNLIFPSTYHHHARWDSIAMMARQINLRLPTLHYVEDGAQNAQGALVYARTQELQKSSAGLGTAGFVKWLIDGIYMPLQSGNLISIDTLKTVTRRQRTNSALAIDEETLEHPFFYLDWNRNLAYAVSRAIFPRHRIHLSDSDVTDTPFIAYTPDIGYPINATEAVLYLESIRFPGSIYLGSLNMLTQTTPAVRRHMIPALFIPYFDTLGNFHVDIFANNQRMSIETLGEQYPGSFIHLQRINTNDTPFNLPLLQPNKIQ
;
A
#
# COMPACT_ATOMS: atom_id res chain seq x y z
N MET A 1 -30.10 34.82 -45.52
CA MET A 1 -28.89 34.01 -45.19
C MET A 1 -28.46 34.16 -43.72
N PHE A 2 -28.31 35.39 -43.20
CA PHE A 2 -27.78 35.65 -41.84
C PHE A 2 -28.55 34.98 -40.68
N LYS A 3 -29.89 34.93 -40.74
CA LYS A 3 -30.72 34.29 -39.69
C LYS A 3 -30.54 32.76 -39.59
N ARG A 4 -30.20 32.07 -40.69
CA ARG A 4 -29.96 30.62 -40.67
C ARG A 4 -28.58 30.28 -40.08
N LEU A 5 -27.58 31.14 -40.30
CA LEU A 5 -26.23 30.94 -39.76
C LEU A 5 -26.20 31.10 -38.22
N ILE A 6 -26.92 32.09 -37.68
CA ILE A 6 -27.02 32.29 -36.21
C ILE A 6 -27.74 31.12 -35.54
N LEU A 7 -28.82 30.61 -36.15
CA LEU A 7 -29.55 29.46 -35.61
C LEU A 7 -28.71 28.18 -35.62
N SER A 8 -27.90 27.95 -36.67
CA SER A 8 -26.98 26.82 -36.75
C SER A 8 -25.85 26.90 -35.74
N ILE A 9 -25.28 28.09 -35.49
CA ILE A 9 -24.25 28.29 -34.44
C ILE A 9 -24.84 28.09 -33.05
N PHE A 10 -26.06 28.57 -32.81
CA PHE A 10 -26.75 28.42 -31.52
C PHE A 10 -27.13 26.95 -31.23
N LEU A 11 -27.58 26.20 -32.26
CA LEU A 11 -27.86 24.77 -32.16
C LEU A 11 -26.57 23.93 -31.98
N LEU A 12 -25.46 24.32 -32.59
CA LEU A 12 -24.14 23.71 -32.34
C LEU A 12 -23.68 23.96 -30.90
N PHE A 13 -23.82 25.18 -30.38
CA PHE A 13 -23.49 25.50 -28.98
C PHE A 13 -24.38 24.79 -27.96
N LEU A 14 -25.68 24.62 -28.26
CA LEU A 14 -26.61 23.84 -27.43
C LEU A 14 -26.28 22.34 -27.47
N GLY A 15 -25.93 21.79 -28.64
CA GLY A 15 -25.52 20.39 -28.78
C GLY A 15 -24.21 20.06 -28.06
N THR A 16 -23.20 20.96 -28.13
CA THR A 16 -21.92 20.76 -27.44
C THR A 16 -22.02 20.97 -25.93
N SER A 17 -22.84 21.91 -25.47
CA SER A 17 -23.05 22.12 -24.04
C SER A 17 -23.82 20.97 -23.40
N GLN A 18 -24.89 20.45 -24.02
CA GLN A 18 -25.59 19.27 -23.51
C GLN A 18 -24.70 18.02 -23.47
N GLY A 19 -23.83 17.83 -24.46
CA GLY A 19 -22.82 16.76 -24.47
C GLY A 19 -21.81 16.89 -23.31
N LEU A 20 -21.28 18.10 -23.06
CA LEU A 20 -20.37 18.35 -21.94
C LEU A 20 -21.03 18.13 -20.57
N PHE A 21 -22.26 18.61 -20.36
CA PHE A 21 -22.96 18.42 -19.10
C PHE A 21 -23.29 16.96 -18.82
N ALA A 22 -23.74 16.22 -19.84
CA ALA A 22 -23.97 14.78 -19.72
C ALA A 22 -22.65 14.04 -19.37
N GLN A 23 -21.54 14.41 -19.99
CA GLN A 23 -20.24 13.79 -19.74
C GLN A 23 -19.70 14.11 -18.33
N ILE A 24 -19.88 15.33 -17.83
CA ILE A 24 -19.52 15.71 -16.46
C ILE A 24 -20.34 14.90 -15.44
N HIS A 25 -21.64 14.76 -15.64
CA HIS A 25 -22.49 13.95 -14.75
C HIS A 25 -22.14 12.47 -14.78
N VAL A 26 -21.84 11.91 -15.95
CA VAL A 26 -21.39 10.51 -16.10
C VAL A 26 -20.04 10.30 -15.39
N ASN A 27 -19.08 11.22 -15.57
CA ASN A 27 -17.80 11.14 -14.88
C ASN A 27 -17.98 11.26 -13.36
N GLN A 28 -18.78 12.20 -12.88
CA GLN A 28 -19.04 12.35 -11.44
C GLN A 28 -19.69 11.10 -10.84
N ALA A 29 -20.64 10.47 -11.54
CA ALA A 29 -21.25 9.22 -11.10
C ALA A 29 -20.23 8.07 -11.04
N ARG A 30 -19.35 7.98 -12.03
CA ARG A 30 -18.24 7.02 -12.05
C ARG A 30 -17.28 7.23 -10.87
N GLU A 31 -16.82 8.46 -10.64
CA GLU A 31 -15.89 8.75 -9.56
C GLU A 31 -16.52 8.53 -8.17
N ARG A 32 -17.82 8.82 -8.04
CA ARG A 32 -18.58 8.47 -6.82
C ARG A 32 -18.59 6.96 -6.57
N LEU A 33 -18.81 6.15 -7.61
CA LEU A 33 -18.77 4.69 -7.51
C LEU A 33 -17.38 4.20 -7.05
N ILE A 34 -16.29 4.81 -7.54
CA ILE A 34 -14.92 4.50 -7.12
C ILE A 34 -14.73 4.75 -5.61
N LEU A 35 -15.20 5.90 -5.11
CA LEU A 35 -15.14 6.21 -3.67
C LEU A 35 -15.98 5.23 -2.84
N GLU A 36 -17.21 4.93 -3.28
CA GLU A 36 -18.10 3.97 -2.60
C GLU A 36 -17.49 2.56 -2.55
N HIS A 37 -16.95 2.08 -3.67
CA HIS A 37 -16.29 0.77 -3.76
C HIS A 37 -14.96 0.71 -3.01
N SER A 38 -14.30 1.84 -2.76
CA SER A 38 -13.10 1.92 -1.92
C SER A 38 -13.40 2.18 -0.44
N ARG A 39 -14.68 2.25 -0.07
CA ARG A 39 -15.16 2.62 1.28
C ARG A 39 -14.61 3.96 1.76
N PHE A 40 -14.29 4.86 0.84
CA PHE A 40 -13.81 6.19 1.20
C PHE A 40 -14.97 7.01 1.75
N ILE A 41 -14.77 7.56 2.95
CA ILE A 41 -15.79 8.33 3.65
C ILE A 41 -15.59 9.81 3.35
N GLU A 42 -16.59 10.43 2.72
CA GLU A 42 -16.60 11.87 2.49
C GLU A 42 -17.18 12.65 3.68
N ASN A 43 -16.91 13.95 3.74
CA ASN A 43 -17.47 14.90 4.71
C ASN A 43 -18.00 16.20 4.05
N TYR A 44 -18.30 16.15 2.74
CA TYR A 44 -18.60 17.36 1.98
C TYR A 44 -19.90 18.04 2.42
N GLU A 45 -20.92 17.32 2.90
CA GLU A 45 -22.17 17.93 3.37
C GLU A 45 -21.92 18.87 4.55
N ILE A 46 -21.07 18.45 5.50
CA ILE A 46 -20.68 19.28 6.64
C ILE A 46 -19.89 20.50 6.15
N ARG A 47 -18.99 20.32 5.18
CA ARG A 47 -18.25 21.45 4.57
C ARG A 47 -19.18 22.43 3.85
N GLN A 48 -20.23 21.95 3.17
CA GLN A 48 -21.23 22.81 2.53
C GLN A 48 -22.06 23.57 3.56
N ASN A 49 -22.52 22.90 4.61
CA ASN A 49 -23.29 23.53 5.69
C ASN A 49 -22.46 24.57 6.46
N LEU A 50 -21.15 24.34 6.57
CA LEU A 50 -20.20 25.26 7.19
C LEU A 50 -19.47 26.17 6.18
N ARG A 51 -20.05 26.38 4.98
CA ARG A 51 -19.48 27.26 3.94
C ARG A 51 -19.17 28.67 4.46
N ALA A 52 -20.04 29.24 5.28
CA ALA A 52 -19.84 30.57 5.86
C ALA A 52 -18.62 30.61 6.80
N LEU A 53 -18.41 29.54 7.58
CA LEU A 53 -17.22 29.39 8.41
C LEU A 53 -15.96 29.34 7.54
N ILE A 54 -15.96 28.50 6.50
CA ILE A 54 -14.83 28.35 5.57
C ILE A 54 -14.48 29.68 4.87
N ALA A 55 -15.50 30.45 4.49
CA ALA A 55 -15.36 31.73 3.80
C ALA A 55 -14.87 32.87 4.71
N ASN A 56 -14.96 32.73 6.02
CA ASN A 56 -14.58 33.80 6.95
C ASN A 56 -13.08 34.14 6.78
N LYS A 57 -12.72 35.42 6.86
CA LYS A 57 -11.32 35.90 6.83
C LYS A 57 -10.79 36.28 8.21
N GLN A 58 -11.67 36.48 9.18
CA GLN A 58 -11.34 36.94 10.53
C GLN A 58 -11.68 35.83 11.55
N PHE A 59 -10.64 35.15 12.02
CA PHE A 59 -10.76 34.09 13.04
C PHE A 59 -10.23 34.51 14.41
N SER A 60 -9.82 35.77 14.57
CA SER A 60 -9.39 36.33 15.86
C SER A 60 -10.47 36.31 16.94
N SER A 61 -11.74 36.17 16.55
CA SER A 61 -12.92 36.12 17.44
C SER A 61 -13.63 34.76 17.47
N ILE A 62 -13.17 33.76 16.71
CA ILE A 62 -13.81 32.45 16.67
C ILE A 62 -13.08 31.51 17.63
N ASP A 63 -13.53 31.52 18.89
CA ASP A 63 -13.22 30.45 19.82
C ASP A 63 -14.27 29.34 19.65
N MET A 64 -13.97 28.40 18.76
CA MET A 64 -14.82 27.22 18.60
C MET A 64 -14.17 26.04 19.30
N SER A 65 -14.78 25.65 20.43
CA SER A 65 -14.66 24.27 20.90
C SER A 65 -15.01 23.32 19.77
N ALA A 66 -14.24 22.24 19.62
CA ALA A 66 -14.48 21.27 18.55
C ALA A 66 -15.92 20.75 18.61
N ARG A 67 -16.61 20.70 17.48
CA ARG A 67 -18.00 20.24 17.38
C ARG A 67 -18.09 18.99 16.53
N ILE A 68 -19.00 18.09 16.88
CA ILE A 68 -19.25 16.89 16.10
C ILE A 68 -20.57 17.06 15.37
N TYR A 69 -20.54 16.85 14.06
CA TYR A 69 -21.69 16.88 13.17
C TYR A 69 -21.94 15.48 12.62
N THR A 70 -23.17 15.21 12.20
CA THR A 70 -23.56 13.96 11.53
C THR A 70 -24.07 14.32 10.15
N GLN A 71 -23.61 13.60 9.12
CA GLN A 71 -24.10 13.77 7.75
C GLN A 71 -25.48 13.14 7.58
N GLU A 72 -26.27 13.67 6.66
CA GLU A 72 -27.65 13.22 6.43
C GLU A 72 -27.69 12.01 5.50
N ALA A 73 -26.95 12.04 4.37
CA ALA A 73 -27.00 10.96 3.39
C ALA A 73 -26.25 9.70 3.85
N PHE A 74 -25.22 9.88 4.67
CA PHE A 74 -24.44 8.79 5.27
C PHE A 74 -24.23 9.16 6.73
N PRO A 75 -24.69 8.38 7.72
CA PRO A 75 -24.64 8.77 9.15
C PRO A 75 -23.21 8.71 9.74
N ASN A 76 -22.20 9.07 8.97
CA ASN A 76 -20.84 9.30 9.40
C ASN A 76 -20.76 10.59 10.23
N ARG A 77 -20.02 10.52 11.33
CA ARG A 77 -19.77 11.66 12.22
C ARG A 77 -18.47 12.34 11.82
N VAL A 78 -18.48 13.66 11.86
CA VAL A 78 -17.35 14.51 11.49
C VAL A 78 -17.07 15.47 12.63
N ARG A 79 -15.87 15.41 13.20
CA ARG A 79 -15.38 16.41 14.14
C ARG A 79 -14.82 17.59 13.36
N VAL A 80 -15.37 18.77 13.62
CA VAL A 80 -14.88 20.04 13.08
C VAL A 80 -14.13 20.77 14.17
N SER A 81 -12.87 21.08 13.93
CA SER A 81 -12.03 21.86 14.83
C SER A 81 -11.30 22.96 14.08
N ILE A 82 -10.95 24.01 14.82
CA ILE A 82 -10.11 25.10 14.31
C ILE A 82 -8.81 25.04 15.10
N LEU A 83 -7.70 24.86 14.40
CA LEU A 83 -6.36 24.86 15.00
C LEU A 83 -5.65 26.15 14.58
N ARG A 84 -4.90 26.74 15.50
CA ARG A 84 -4.15 27.97 15.25
C ARG A 84 -2.68 27.72 15.51
N THR A 85 -1.84 28.20 14.59
CA THR A 85 -0.39 28.28 14.71
C THR A 85 0.02 29.76 14.62
N GLU A 86 1.33 30.04 14.69
CA GLU A 86 1.84 31.41 14.58
C GLU A 86 1.52 32.04 13.21
N GLU A 87 1.62 31.26 12.12
CA GLU A 87 1.51 31.77 10.75
C GLU A 87 0.17 31.43 10.06
N SER A 88 -0.51 30.39 10.53
CA SER A 88 -1.69 29.85 9.84
C SER A 88 -2.77 29.41 10.82
N PHE A 89 -4.01 29.36 10.33
CA PHE A 89 -5.05 28.59 10.99
C PHE A 89 -5.57 27.49 10.05
N PHE A 90 -6.07 26.43 10.68
CA PHE A 90 -6.52 25.22 10.01
C PHE A 90 -7.96 24.96 10.39
N ILE A 91 -8.81 24.72 9.41
CA ILE A 91 -10.15 24.17 9.62
C ILE A 91 -10.06 22.69 9.30
N VAL A 92 -10.23 21.87 10.32
CA VAL A 92 -10.09 20.41 10.21
C VAL A 92 -11.48 19.78 10.22
N PHE A 93 -11.74 18.93 9.25
CA PHE A 93 -12.90 18.03 9.19
C PHE A 93 -12.39 16.61 9.31
N ALA A 94 -12.38 16.07 10.53
CA ALA A 94 -11.91 14.72 10.80
C ALA A 94 -13.08 13.73 10.83
N ASN A 95 -13.01 12.68 10.02
CA ASN A 95 -14.00 11.60 10.05
C ASN A 95 -13.84 10.74 11.30
N GLU A 96 -14.95 10.17 11.77
CA GLU A 96 -14.90 9.16 12.83
C GLU A 96 -14.28 7.86 12.30
N LEU A 97 -13.24 7.37 12.98
CA LEU A 97 -12.67 6.06 12.75
C LEU A 97 -13.57 5.02 13.42
N LEU A 98 -14.22 4.17 12.62
CA LEU A 98 -15.11 3.11 13.11
C LEU A 98 -14.37 1.96 13.84
N GLN A 99 -13.04 2.00 13.93
CA GLN A 99 -12.22 1.08 14.70
C GLN A 99 -11.58 1.77 15.92
N SER A 100 -12.32 1.87 17.02
CA SER A 100 -11.72 1.99 18.36
C SER A 100 -12.42 1.04 19.33
N LEU A 101 -12.37 -0.27 19.06
CA LEU A 101 -12.71 -1.32 20.03
C LEU A 101 -11.46 -2.11 20.39
N SER A 102 -10.50 -1.41 20.97
CA SER A 102 -9.51 -2.00 21.87
C SER A 102 -9.44 -1.02 23.04
N ALA A 103 -10.25 -1.26 24.06
CA ALA A 103 -10.33 -0.38 25.21
C ALA A 103 -8.97 -0.36 25.93
N PRO A 104 -8.39 0.81 26.24
CA PRO A 104 -7.36 0.90 27.26
C PRO A 104 -8.03 0.59 28.61
N GLN A 105 -7.66 -0.54 29.23
CA GLN A 105 -7.86 -0.70 30.67
C GLN A 105 -6.80 0.13 31.39
N THR A 106 -7.06 1.42 31.60
CA THR A 106 -6.35 2.20 32.63
C THR A 106 -7.15 3.42 33.04
N GLU A 107 -7.00 3.76 34.31
CA GLU A 107 -7.92 4.52 35.15
C GLU A 107 -8.19 5.97 34.70
N ALA A 108 -9.42 6.39 35.02
CA ALA A 108 -10.00 7.67 34.69
C ALA A 108 -9.35 8.86 35.42
N SER A 109 -8.83 9.81 34.66
CA SER A 109 -9.19 11.23 34.89
C SER A 109 -8.94 12.19 33.71
N ASN A 110 -8.34 11.75 32.59
CA ASN A 110 -8.17 12.56 31.36
C ASN A 110 -8.68 11.87 30.08
N SER A 111 -9.57 10.87 30.23
CA SER A 111 -9.87 9.90 29.18
C SER A 111 -10.75 10.41 28.03
N TYR A 112 -11.59 11.43 28.24
CA TYR A 112 -12.55 11.84 27.20
C TYR A 112 -11.91 12.51 25.99
N ASP A 113 -10.97 13.44 26.17
CA ASP A 113 -10.30 14.11 25.04
C ASP A 113 -9.32 13.18 24.33
N ILE A 114 -8.67 12.26 25.06
CA ILE A 114 -7.80 11.23 24.49
C ILE A 114 -8.64 10.23 23.67
N MET A 115 -9.74 9.71 24.22
CA MET A 115 -10.66 8.81 23.50
C MET A 115 -11.34 9.49 22.29
N LEU A 116 -11.63 10.80 22.36
CA LEU A 116 -12.13 11.57 21.22
C LEU A 116 -11.03 11.87 20.19
N SER A 117 -9.76 11.96 20.59
CA SER A 117 -8.64 12.10 19.66
C SER A 117 -8.36 10.81 18.89
N ASP A 118 -8.48 9.65 19.53
CA ASP A 118 -8.28 8.34 18.90
C ASP A 118 -9.37 8.02 17.86
N ARG A 119 -10.59 8.50 18.10
CA ARG A 119 -11.73 8.34 17.17
C ARG A 119 -11.73 9.34 16.03
N PHE A 120 -11.13 10.51 16.19
CA PHE A 120 -11.14 11.58 15.18
C PHE A 120 -9.71 12.03 14.89
N LYS A 121 -8.99 11.19 14.15
CA LYS A 121 -7.59 11.46 13.81
C LYS A 121 -7.46 12.52 12.71
N LEU A 122 -6.50 13.42 12.87
CA LEU A 122 -6.18 14.47 11.88
C LEU A 122 -5.74 13.86 10.54
N ASP A 123 -4.95 12.80 10.62
CA ASP A 123 -4.45 11.95 9.55
C ASP A 123 -5.37 10.74 9.27
N GLY A 124 -6.62 10.79 9.73
CA GLY A 124 -7.63 9.78 9.44
C GLY A 124 -8.06 9.81 7.98
N ARG A 125 -8.41 8.64 7.43
CA ARG A 125 -8.90 8.53 6.05
C ARG A 125 -10.12 9.42 5.79
N GLY A 126 -10.04 10.21 4.73
CA GLY A 126 -11.06 11.19 4.35
C GLY A 126 -11.07 12.46 5.19
N SER A 127 -10.16 12.59 6.16
CA SER A 127 -9.96 13.86 6.87
C SER A 127 -9.54 14.95 5.88
N TYR A 128 -10.17 16.11 6.01
CA TYR A 128 -10.05 17.23 5.09
C TYR A 128 -9.58 18.45 5.88
N ILE A 129 -8.39 18.98 5.57
CA ILE A 129 -7.77 20.08 6.29
C ILE A 129 -7.63 21.27 5.36
N ILE A 130 -8.21 22.40 5.75
CA ILE A 130 -8.13 23.66 5.02
C ILE A 130 -7.17 24.58 5.76
N LYS A 131 -6.00 24.86 5.16
CA LYS A 131 -5.01 25.81 5.66
C LYS A 131 -5.28 27.20 5.09
N LYS A 132 -5.26 28.20 5.97
CA LYS A 132 -5.47 29.59 5.62
C LYS A 132 -4.45 30.48 6.33
N ASN A 133 -4.08 31.56 5.67
CA ASN A 133 -3.16 32.55 6.20
C ASN A 133 -3.80 33.29 7.37
N ILE A 134 -3.07 33.44 8.48
CA ILE A 134 -3.64 34.03 9.69
C ILE A 134 -3.92 35.54 9.59
N LEU A 135 -3.13 36.26 8.78
CA LEU A 135 -3.23 37.72 8.66
C LEU A 135 -4.25 38.14 7.61
N SER A 136 -4.21 37.51 6.43
CA SER A 136 -5.07 37.86 5.29
C SER A 136 -6.39 37.07 5.26
N GLY A 137 -6.44 35.90 5.91
CA GLY A 137 -7.56 34.99 5.81
C GLY A 137 -7.70 34.33 4.43
N GLU A 138 -6.70 34.47 3.55
CA GLU A 138 -6.67 33.81 2.24
C GLU A 138 -6.38 32.32 2.37
N PHE A 139 -6.85 31.55 1.39
CA PHE A 139 -6.56 30.12 1.32
C PHE A 139 -5.11 29.88 0.93
N GLU A 140 -4.46 28.93 1.61
CA GLU A 140 -3.11 28.50 1.29
C GLU A 140 -3.08 27.07 0.74
N GLN A 141 -3.86 26.17 1.34
CA GLN A 141 -3.80 24.75 0.98
C GLN A 141 -5.04 24.00 1.45
N ILE A 142 -5.36 22.92 0.74
CA ILE A 142 -6.24 21.86 1.20
C ILE A 142 -5.44 20.55 1.22
N LYS A 143 -5.47 19.82 2.33
CA LYS A 143 -4.90 18.47 2.45
C LYS A 143 -6.03 17.47 2.70
N ILE A 144 -6.07 16.39 1.92
CA ILE A 144 -7.07 15.32 2.05
C ILE A 144 -6.33 14.01 2.26
N TYR A 145 -6.56 13.34 3.39
CA TYR A 145 -5.91 12.06 3.69
C TYR A 145 -6.60 10.90 2.97
N LEU A 146 -5.83 10.10 2.26
CA LEU A 146 -6.33 8.98 1.44
C LEU A 146 -6.44 7.68 2.24
N GLN A 147 -5.61 7.54 3.27
CA GLN A 147 -5.39 6.35 4.08
C GLN A 147 -5.02 6.78 5.50
N SER A 148 -5.57 6.11 6.52
CA SER A 148 -5.37 6.50 7.93
C SER A 148 -3.97 6.14 8.41
N GLY A 149 -3.30 7.04 9.15
CA GLY A 149 -1.98 6.72 9.74
C GLY A 149 -0.89 6.45 8.70
N SER A 150 -1.07 7.02 7.50
CA SER A 150 -0.15 6.83 6.38
C SER A 150 0.17 8.17 5.74
N GLU A 151 1.32 8.26 5.09
CA GLU A 151 1.73 9.45 4.35
C GLU A 151 1.12 9.49 2.94
N SER A 152 -0.14 9.08 2.81
CA SER A 152 -0.89 9.12 1.56
C SER A 152 -1.97 10.21 1.60
N TYR A 153 -1.83 11.21 0.75
CA TYR A 153 -2.68 12.39 0.76
C TYR A 153 -2.73 13.12 -0.58
N ILE A 154 -3.80 13.89 -0.78
CA ILE A 154 -3.93 14.87 -1.84
C ILE A 154 -3.60 16.24 -1.25
N VAL A 155 -2.75 17.01 -1.92
CA VAL A 155 -2.51 18.42 -1.64
C VAL A 155 -3.08 19.25 -2.78
N ILE A 156 -3.87 20.26 -2.44
CA ILE A 156 -4.42 21.21 -3.40
C ILE A 156 -3.98 22.60 -3.00
N SER A 157 -3.39 23.36 -3.93
CA SER A 157 -2.86 24.71 -3.69
C SER A 157 -3.44 25.69 -4.72
N PRO A 158 -3.83 26.91 -4.33
CA PRO A 158 -4.44 27.87 -5.25
C PRO A 158 -3.42 28.40 -6.26
N ILE A 159 -3.84 28.58 -7.51
CA ILE A 159 -3.10 29.32 -8.54
C ILE A 159 -4.03 30.37 -9.11
N GLY A 160 -4.01 31.58 -8.53
CA GLY A 160 -4.95 32.63 -8.90
C GLY A 160 -6.35 32.41 -8.32
N SER A 161 -7.36 33.04 -8.92
CA SER A 161 -8.71 33.11 -8.35
C SER A 161 -9.61 31.92 -8.68
N ASN A 162 -9.43 31.31 -9.86
CA ASN A 162 -10.33 30.28 -10.41
C ASN A 162 -9.60 28.98 -10.81
N GLU A 163 -8.34 28.84 -10.41
CA GLU A 163 -7.56 27.62 -10.65
C GLU A 163 -6.84 27.18 -9.37
N ALA A 164 -6.54 25.89 -9.33
CA ALA A 164 -5.68 25.28 -8.35
C ALA A 164 -4.78 24.25 -9.03
N ILE A 165 -3.76 23.80 -8.29
CA ILE A 165 -3.00 22.60 -8.62
C ILE A 165 -3.26 21.51 -7.61
N VAL A 166 -3.23 20.27 -8.09
CA VAL A 166 -3.38 19.05 -7.31
C VAL A 166 -2.07 18.27 -7.41
N ASP A 167 -1.53 17.93 -6.24
CA ASP A 167 -0.48 16.93 -6.08
C ASP A 167 -1.06 15.73 -5.33
N VAL A 168 -0.66 14.53 -5.72
CA VAL A 168 -1.09 13.28 -5.07
C VAL A 168 0.13 12.54 -4.58
N TYR A 169 0.13 12.20 -3.30
CA TYR A 169 1.18 11.47 -2.61
C TYR A 169 0.64 10.13 -2.12
N LEU A 170 1.44 9.08 -2.31
CA LEU A 170 1.20 7.74 -1.82
C LEU A 170 2.43 7.29 -1.03
N MET A 171 2.28 7.12 0.29
CA MET A 171 3.38 6.85 1.23
C MET A 171 4.57 7.79 1.02
N ASP A 172 4.31 9.10 1.03
CA ASP A 172 5.24 10.21 0.74
C ASP A 172 5.87 10.24 -0.67
N ILE A 173 5.50 9.30 -1.54
CA ILE A 173 5.90 9.33 -2.95
C ILE A 173 4.89 10.12 -3.75
N ALA A 174 5.34 11.22 -4.33
CA ALA A 174 4.53 12.00 -5.26
C ALA A 174 4.29 11.21 -6.56
N ILE A 175 3.06 10.75 -6.77
CA ILE A 175 2.65 9.99 -7.96
C ILE A 175 2.03 10.88 -9.05
N TYR A 176 1.46 12.02 -8.66
CA TYR A 176 1.04 13.08 -9.59
C TYR A 176 1.46 14.44 -9.05
N ARG A 177 1.96 15.33 -9.92
CA ARG A 177 2.40 16.68 -9.55
C ARG A 177 1.84 17.74 -10.48
N ASN A 178 1.49 18.89 -9.93
CA ASN A 178 1.06 20.10 -10.64
C ASN A 178 -0.13 19.87 -11.60
N VAL A 179 -1.05 18.96 -11.24
CA VAL A 179 -2.24 18.70 -12.07
C VAL A 179 -3.18 19.87 -11.96
N ARG A 180 -3.52 20.49 -13.10
CA ARG A 180 -4.40 21.67 -13.14
C ARG A 180 -5.83 21.29 -12.78
N LEU A 181 -6.41 22.06 -11.88
CA LEU A 181 -7.81 21.95 -11.45
C LEU A 181 -8.52 23.28 -11.73
N PRO A 182 -9.40 23.35 -12.75
CA PRO A 182 -10.08 24.58 -13.16
C PRO A 182 -11.27 24.91 -12.24
N MET A 183 -11.00 25.04 -10.95
CA MET A 183 -11.99 25.37 -9.93
C MET A 183 -11.44 26.42 -8.97
N SER A 184 -12.30 27.33 -8.50
CA SER A 184 -11.95 28.24 -7.42
C SER A 184 -11.75 27.47 -6.11
N PHE A 185 -10.84 27.97 -5.28
CA PHE A 185 -10.50 27.29 -4.03
C PHE A 185 -11.67 27.15 -3.06
N MET A 186 -12.59 28.12 -3.06
CA MET A 186 -13.83 28.03 -2.29
C MET A 186 -14.75 26.89 -2.78
N SER A 187 -14.79 26.66 -4.10
CA SER A 187 -15.55 25.55 -4.68
C SER A 187 -14.92 24.21 -4.28
N ILE A 188 -13.60 24.08 -4.38
CA ILE A 188 -12.85 22.89 -3.97
C ILE A 188 -13.12 22.59 -2.48
N ALA A 189 -13.01 23.61 -1.63
CA ALA A 189 -13.22 23.52 -0.19
C ALA A 189 -14.62 23.06 0.23
N THR A 190 -15.62 23.14 -0.65
CA THR A 190 -17.02 22.80 -0.33
C THR A 190 -17.63 21.73 -1.21
N THR A 191 -16.96 21.30 -2.28
CA THR A 191 -17.48 20.22 -3.12
C THR A 191 -17.01 18.83 -2.68
N SER A 192 -17.66 17.78 -3.19
CA SER A 192 -17.26 16.39 -2.97
C SER A 192 -15.93 16.07 -3.67
N LEU A 193 -15.21 15.09 -3.11
CA LEU A 193 -13.99 14.57 -3.73
C LEU A 193 -14.30 13.96 -5.10
N ALA A 194 -15.45 13.32 -5.27
CA ALA A 194 -15.88 12.79 -6.57
C ALA A 194 -15.93 13.88 -7.67
N GLN A 195 -16.31 15.12 -7.36
CA GLN A 195 -16.27 16.22 -8.33
C GLN A 195 -14.85 16.69 -8.65
N ILE A 196 -13.96 16.72 -7.66
CA ILE A 196 -12.53 17.02 -7.87
C ILE A 196 -11.88 15.94 -8.75
N MET A 197 -12.19 14.67 -8.46
CA MET A 197 -11.73 13.52 -9.23
C MET A 197 -12.22 13.61 -10.67
N ALA A 198 -13.51 13.88 -10.89
CA ALA A 198 -14.09 13.97 -12.23
C ALA A 198 -13.45 15.09 -13.07
N SER A 199 -13.06 16.20 -12.43
CA SER A 199 -12.39 17.33 -13.08
C SER A 199 -10.95 17.03 -13.50
N THR A 200 -10.33 16.00 -12.90
CA THR A 200 -8.92 15.61 -13.11
C THR A 200 -8.75 14.23 -13.72
N ALA A 201 -9.84 13.49 -13.97
CA ALA A 201 -9.85 12.10 -14.42
C ALA A 201 -9.17 11.83 -15.78
N HIS A 202 -8.91 12.87 -16.58
CA HIS A 202 -8.15 12.76 -17.83
C HIS A 202 -6.63 12.78 -17.62
N THR A 203 -6.17 13.21 -16.44
CA THR A 203 -4.75 13.29 -16.08
C THR A 203 -4.40 12.31 -14.96
N ILE A 204 -5.27 12.17 -13.97
CA ILE A 204 -5.08 11.29 -12.81
C ILE A 204 -5.88 10.01 -13.02
N ASP A 205 -5.21 8.86 -13.03
CA ASP A 205 -5.87 7.56 -12.94
C ASP A 205 -6.24 7.26 -11.49
N TRP A 206 -7.47 7.62 -11.12
CA TRP A 206 -8.00 7.41 -9.77
C TRP A 206 -8.17 5.94 -9.40
N ASN A 207 -8.17 5.00 -10.36
CA ASN A 207 -8.24 3.57 -10.05
C ASN A 207 -6.95 3.04 -9.41
N LEU A 208 -5.82 3.72 -9.62
CA LEU A 208 -4.55 3.41 -8.97
C LEU A 208 -4.44 3.98 -7.54
N ILE A 209 -5.38 4.84 -7.15
CA ILE A 209 -5.40 5.53 -5.85
C ILE A 209 -6.52 4.99 -4.95
N PHE A 210 -7.63 4.56 -5.54
CA PHE A 210 -8.79 4.05 -4.80
C PHE A 210 -9.06 2.58 -5.15
N PRO A 211 -8.69 1.63 -4.27
CA PRO A 211 -8.89 0.20 -4.52
C PRO A 211 -10.38 -0.16 -4.53
N SER A 212 -10.80 -1.05 -5.44
CA SER A 212 -12.15 -1.62 -5.36
C SER A 212 -12.22 -2.74 -4.33
N THR A 213 -12.45 -2.37 -3.06
CA THR A 213 -12.69 -3.34 -1.97
C THR A 213 -13.93 -4.18 -2.22
N TYR A 214 -14.96 -3.63 -2.85
CA TYR A 214 -16.17 -4.37 -3.17
C TYR A 214 -15.93 -5.62 -4.03
N HIS A 215 -15.06 -5.55 -5.05
CA HIS A 215 -14.82 -6.67 -5.97
C HIS A 215 -13.72 -7.63 -5.51
N HIS A 216 -12.78 -7.17 -4.68
CA HIS A 216 -11.56 -7.93 -4.36
C HIS A 216 -11.44 -8.35 -2.89
N HIS A 217 -12.41 -8.00 -2.05
CA HIS A 217 -12.45 -8.30 -0.62
C HIS A 217 -12.05 -9.74 -0.29
N ALA A 218 -12.66 -10.73 -0.94
CA ALA A 218 -12.41 -12.15 -0.65
C ALA A 218 -10.95 -12.55 -0.85
N ARG A 219 -10.28 -11.97 -1.86
CA ARG A 219 -8.87 -12.26 -2.16
C ARG A 219 -7.93 -11.65 -1.12
N TRP A 220 -8.22 -10.42 -0.67
CA TRP A 220 -7.46 -9.76 0.38
C TRP A 220 -7.69 -10.40 1.76
N ASP A 221 -8.92 -10.80 2.07
CA ASP A 221 -9.24 -11.55 3.28
C ASP A 221 -8.49 -12.88 3.34
N SER A 222 -8.42 -13.60 2.23
CA SER A 222 -7.73 -14.89 2.14
C SER A 222 -6.25 -14.77 2.53
N ILE A 223 -5.54 -13.79 1.98
CA ILE A 223 -4.13 -13.57 2.32
C ILE A 223 -3.95 -12.92 3.71
N ALA A 224 -4.90 -12.11 4.18
CA ALA A 224 -4.89 -11.62 5.56
C ALA A 224 -5.07 -12.77 6.57
N MET A 225 -5.91 -13.77 6.25
CA MET A 225 -6.03 -14.99 7.03
C MET A 225 -4.76 -15.82 7.01
N MET A 226 -4.07 -15.92 5.87
CA MET A 226 -2.74 -16.53 5.76
C MET A 226 -1.75 -15.86 6.73
N ALA A 227 -1.67 -14.53 6.74
CA ALA A 227 -0.81 -13.80 7.66
C ALA A 227 -1.12 -14.10 9.14
N ARG A 228 -2.42 -14.16 9.50
CA ARG A 228 -2.85 -14.55 10.86
C ARG A 228 -2.42 -15.96 11.22
N GLN A 229 -2.55 -16.92 10.31
CA GLN A 229 -2.14 -18.31 10.54
C GLN A 229 -0.62 -18.42 10.72
N ILE A 230 0.17 -17.67 9.95
CA ILE A 230 1.63 -17.59 10.13
C ILE A 230 1.95 -17.05 11.53
N ASN A 231 1.33 -15.92 11.90
CA ASN A 231 1.58 -15.26 13.17
C ASN A 231 1.30 -16.17 14.39
N LEU A 232 0.27 -17.02 14.32
CA LEU A 232 -0.04 -18.00 15.36
C LEU A 232 1.03 -19.10 15.50
N ARG A 233 1.80 -19.37 14.45
CA ARG A 233 2.85 -20.40 14.43
C ARG A 233 4.24 -19.86 14.76
N LEU A 234 4.49 -18.55 14.59
CA LEU A 234 5.79 -17.94 14.87
C LEU A 234 6.38 -18.30 16.26
N PRO A 235 5.62 -18.28 17.37
CA PRO A 235 6.17 -18.62 18.69
C PRO A 235 6.69 -20.06 18.83
N THR A 236 6.34 -20.95 17.90
CA THR A 236 6.80 -22.35 17.90
C THR A 236 8.10 -22.56 17.15
N LEU A 237 8.59 -21.53 16.45
CA LEU A 237 9.79 -21.61 15.62
C LEU A 237 11.05 -21.50 16.48
N HIS A 238 12.00 -22.38 16.19
CA HIS A 238 13.35 -22.29 16.72
C HIS A 238 14.27 -21.88 15.57
N TYR A 239 15.17 -20.94 15.85
CA TYR A 239 16.19 -20.54 14.88
C TYR A 239 17.34 -21.55 14.89
N VAL A 240 17.67 -22.05 13.71
CA VAL A 240 18.88 -22.86 13.48
C VAL A 240 19.53 -22.32 12.23
N GLU A 241 20.79 -21.88 12.34
CA GLU A 241 21.54 -21.37 11.19
C GLU A 241 21.55 -22.41 10.05
N ASP A 242 21.28 -21.96 8.82
CA ASP A 242 21.15 -22.81 7.63
C ASP A 242 20.02 -23.87 7.72
N GLY A 243 19.15 -23.85 8.74
CA GLY A 243 18.09 -24.84 8.89
C GLY A 243 16.97 -24.71 7.85
N ALA A 244 16.46 -25.82 7.31
CA ALA A 244 15.33 -25.87 6.40
C ALA A 244 14.61 -27.24 6.45
N GLN A 245 13.44 -27.36 5.79
CA GLN A 245 12.82 -28.66 5.51
C GLN A 245 13.14 -29.11 4.08
N ASN A 246 13.53 -30.38 3.92
CA ASN A 246 13.66 -31.01 2.60
C ASN A 246 12.28 -31.35 1.99
N ALA A 247 12.26 -31.94 0.79
CA ALA A 247 11.01 -32.25 0.07
C ALA A 247 10.08 -33.22 0.83
N GLN A 248 10.63 -34.03 1.74
CA GLN A 248 9.91 -35.01 2.56
C GLN A 248 9.51 -34.45 3.94
N GLY A 249 9.80 -33.18 4.22
CA GLY A 249 9.49 -32.53 5.50
C GLY A 249 10.50 -32.78 6.63
N ALA A 250 11.59 -33.49 6.37
CA ALA A 250 12.66 -33.68 7.37
C ALA A 250 13.48 -32.40 7.54
N LEU A 251 13.88 -32.10 8.77
CA LEU A 251 14.69 -30.92 9.09
C LEU A 251 16.16 -31.20 8.74
N VAL A 252 16.71 -30.36 7.87
CA VAL A 252 18.08 -30.50 7.35
C VAL A 252 18.81 -29.15 7.37
N TYR A 253 20.12 -29.17 7.19
CA TYR A 253 20.88 -27.97 6.82
C TYR A 253 20.75 -27.74 5.31
N ALA A 254 20.36 -26.56 4.85
CA ALA A 254 20.06 -26.28 3.46
C ALA A 254 21.31 -26.41 2.56
N ARG A 255 22.50 -26.13 3.09
CA ARG A 255 23.75 -26.27 2.35
C ARG A 255 24.11 -27.73 2.10
N THR A 256 24.11 -28.57 3.14
CA THR A 256 24.62 -29.95 3.12
C THR A 256 23.54 -31.02 2.92
N GLN A 257 22.28 -30.67 3.18
CA GLN A 257 21.13 -31.58 3.30
C GLN A 257 21.26 -32.66 4.40
N GLU A 258 22.24 -32.54 5.29
CA GLU A 258 22.36 -33.44 6.44
C GLU A 258 21.21 -33.20 7.44
N LEU A 259 20.70 -34.28 8.03
CA LEU A 259 19.66 -34.20 9.06
C LEU A 259 20.15 -33.40 10.27
N GLN A 260 19.32 -32.49 10.76
CA GLN A 260 19.57 -31.83 12.03
C GLN A 260 19.32 -32.84 13.17
N LYS A 261 20.36 -33.13 13.97
CA LYS A 261 20.34 -34.16 15.02
C LYS A 261 20.15 -33.62 16.44
N SER A 262 20.77 -32.47 16.74
CA SER A 262 20.85 -31.89 18.09
C SER A 262 20.05 -30.59 18.25
N SER A 263 19.80 -29.88 17.16
CA SER A 263 18.95 -28.70 17.07
C SER A 263 17.90 -28.94 15.99
N ALA A 264 16.71 -28.39 16.13
CA ALA A 264 15.62 -28.55 15.17
C ALA A 264 15.01 -27.18 14.93
N GLY A 265 15.17 -26.65 13.72
CA GLY A 265 14.68 -25.31 13.42
C GLY A 265 14.95 -24.86 12.00
N LEU A 266 14.62 -23.59 11.76
CA LEU A 266 14.72 -22.95 10.46
C LEU A 266 15.69 -21.76 10.55
N GLY A 267 16.56 -21.64 9.56
CA GLY A 267 17.31 -20.41 9.29
C GLY A 267 16.49 -19.52 8.36
N THR A 268 17.05 -18.37 7.98
CA THR A 268 16.28 -17.36 7.22
C THR A 268 15.78 -17.86 5.86
N ALA A 269 16.61 -18.60 5.11
CA ALA A 269 16.20 -19.21 3.83
C ALA A 269 15.10 -20.27 4.01
N GLY A 270 15.29 -21.13 5.02
CA GLY A 270 14.36 -22.21 5.34
C GLY A 270 13.03 -21.69 5.89
N PHE A 271 13.03 -20.58 6.60
CA PHE A 271 11.83 -19.91 7.09
C PHE A 271 10.95 -19.44 5.93
N VAL A 272 11.51 -18.68 4.99
CA VAL A 272 10.74 -18.22 3.81
C VAL A 272 10.30 -19.41 2.96
N LYS A 273 11.14 -20.43 2.79
CA LYS A 273 10.73 -21.68 2.14
C LYS A 273 9.54 -22.33 2.86
N TRP A 274 9.57 -22.45 4.18
CA TRP A 274 8.50 -23.06 4.97
C TRP A 274 7.17 -22.30 4.84
N LEU A 275 7.21 -20.97 4.77
CA LEU A 275 6.03 -20.15 4.49
C LEU A 275 5.46 -20.47 3.10
N ILE A 276 6.31 -20.52 2.07
CA ILE A 276 5.91 -20.80 0.70
C ILE A 276 5.45 -22.25 0.50
N ASP A 277 6.09 -23.20 1.19
CA ASP A 277 5.65 -24.59 1.24
C ASP A 277 4.21 -24.70 1.79
N GLY A 278 3.77 -23.76 2.62
CA GLY A 278 2.38 -23.71 3.08
C GLY A 278 1.35 -23.51 1.97
N ILE A 279 1.76 -22.96 0.82
CA ILE A 279 0.93 -22.83 -0.39
C ILE A 279 1.19 -24.01 -1.33
N TYR A 280 2.46 -24.43 -1.45
CA TYR A 280 2.88 -25.46 -2.39
C TYR A 280 2.41 -26.86 -1.99
N MET A 281 2.50 -27.21 -0.70
CA MET A 281 2.22 -28.55 -0.19
C MET A 281 0.78 -29.02 -0.47
N PRO A 282 -0.28 -28.20 -0.27
CA PRO A 282 -1.64 -28.56 -0.68
C PRO A 282 -1.81 -28.86 -2.17
N LEU A 283 -0.99 -28.24 -3.04
CA LEU A 283 -1.04 -28.44 -4.49
C LEU A 283 -0.30 -29.70 -4.96
N GLN A 284 0.58 -30.27 -4.13
CA GLN A 284 1.55 -31.30 -4.52
C GLN A 284 1.43 -32.57 -3.67
N SER A 285 0.20 -32.87 -3.23
CA SER A 285 -0.14 -34.08 -2.48
C SER A 285 0.72 -34.28 -1.23
N GLY A 286 1.08 -33.19 -0.54
CA GLY A 286 1.86 -33.23 0.71
C GLY A 286 3.38 -33.10 0.53
N ASN A 287 3.91 -33.10 -0.70
CA ASN A 287 5.34 -32.89 -0.93
C ASN A 287 5.72 -31.42 -0.79
N LEU A 288 6.91 -31.16 -0.24
CA LEU A 288 7.49 -29.82 -0.13
C LEU A 288 8.42 -29.53 -1.31
N ILE A 289 8.78 -28.25 -1.51
CA ILE A 289 9.72 -27.86 -2.55
C ILE A 289 11.10 -28.44 -2.24
N SER A 290 11.80 -28.98 -3.26
CA SER A 290 13.16 -29.49 -3.11
C SER A 290 14.18 -28.37 -2.93
N ILE A 291 15.08 -28.51 -1.96
CA ILE A 291 16.17 -27.56 -1.69
C ILE A 291 17.13 -27.47 -2.89
N ASP A 292 17.42 -28.59 -3.56
CA ASP A 292 18.32 -28.58 -4.73
C ASP A 292 17.79 -27.72 -5.87
N THR A 293 16.47 -27.79 -6.11
CA THR A 293 15.82 -26.93 -7.12
C THR A 293 15.99 -25.45 -6.75
N LEU A 294 15.86 -25.11 -5.46
CA LEU A 294 15.97 -23.73 -4.98
C LEU A 294 17.38 -23.16 -5.05
N LYS A 295 18.41 -24.00 -5.00
CA LYS A 295 19.83 -23.60 -5.15
C LYS A 295 20.24 -23.30 -6.61
N THR A 296 19.33 -23.48 -7.57
CA THR A 296 19.64 -23.25 -9.00
C THR A 296 19.87 -21.78 -9.28
N VAL A 297 21.03 -21.44 -9.83
CA VAL A 297 21.43 -20.06 -10.13
C VAL A 297 20.64 -19.49 -11.32
N THR A 298 20.18 -18.24 -11.21
CA THR A 298 19.30 -17.58 -12.20
C THR A 298 20.02 -16.54 -13.06
N ARG A 299 21.31 -16.78 -13.37
CA ARG A 299 22.20 -15.86 -14.10
C ARG A 299 21.61 -15.31 -15.40
N ARG A 300 20.87 -16.13 -16.15
CA ARG A 300 20.29 -15.74 -17.46
C ARG A 300 19.18 -14.70 -17.35
N GLN A 301 18.61 -14.53 -16.16
CA GLN A 301 17.54 -13.57 -15.90
C GLN A 301 18.08 -12.22 -15.43
N ARG A 302 19.39 -12.11 -15.21
CA ARG A 302 20.02 -10.88 -14.76
C ARG A 302 20.29 -9.98 -15.96
N THR A 303 19.96 -8.72 -15.82
CA THR A 303 20.01 -7.70 -16.88
C THR A 303 21.02 -6.61 -16.58
N ASN A 304 21.48 -6.50 -15.33
CA ASN A 304 22.47 -5.52 -14.92
C ASN A 304 23.90 -6.01 -15.18
N SER A 305 24.46 -5.61 -16.33
CA SER A 305 25.84 -5.94 -16.71
C SER A 305 26.90 -5.33 -15.79
N ALA A 306 26.58 -4.26 -15.04
CA ALA A 306 27.50 -3.66 -14.07
C ALA A 306 27.68 -4.53 -12.81
N LEU A 307 26.80 -5.52 -12.61
CA LEU A 307 26.93 -6.56 -11.59
C LEU A 307 27.51 -7.87 -12.15
N ALA A 308 28.21 -7.82 -13.31
CA ALA A 308 29.02 -8.92 -13.82
C ALA A 308 30.19 -9.18 -12.88
N ILE A 309 29.90 -9.89 -11.80
CA ILE A 309 30.79 -10.10 -10.67
C ILE A 309 31.17 -11.59 -10.63
N ASP A 310 32.41 -11.87 -10.24
CA ASP A 310 32.85 -13.22 -9.93
C ASP A 310 32.14 -13.71 -8.64
N GLU A 311 31.04 -14.43 -8.82
CA GLU A 311 30.21 -14.93 -7.73
C GLU A 311 30.91 -15.92 -6.80
N GLU A 312 31.93 -16.64 -7.30
CA GLU A 312 32.68 -17.60 -6.50
C GLU A 312 33.61 -16.89 -5.51
N THR A 313 34.24 -15.79 -5.94
CA THR A 313 35.09 -14.98 -5.04
C THR A 313 34.30 -14.19 -3.99
N LEU A 314 33.00 -13.98 -4.19
CA LEU A 314 32.17 -13.15 -3.32
C LEU A 314 31.06 -13.90 -2.58
N GLU A 315 31.20 -15.22 -2.42
CA GLU A 315 30.30 -16.03 -1.61
C GLU A 315 28.82 -15.91 -2.01
N HIS A 316 28.52 -15.97 -3.32
CA HIS A 316 27.15 -15.97 -3.86
C HIS A 316 26.29 -14.73 -3.51
N PRO A 317 26.63 -13.54 -4.02
CA PRO A 317 25.93 -12.28 -3.69
C PRO A 317 24.45 -12.23 -4.11
N PHE A 318 23.97 -13.21 -4.88
CA PHE A 318 22.60 -13.32 -5.37
C PHE A 318 21.80 -14.48 -4.76
N PHE A 319 22.33 -15.16 -3.75
CA PHE A 319 21.71 -16.37 -3.21
C PHE A 319 20.21 -16.21 -2.91
N TYR A 320 19.82 -15.18 -2.16
CA TYR A 320 18.41 -14.98 -1.81
C TYR A 320 17.53 -14.50 -2.98
N LEU A 321 18.11 -13.84 -3.98
CA LEU A 321 17.40 -13.53 -5.21
C LEU A 321 17.07 -14.80 -6.00
N ASP A 322 18.06 -15.66 -6.19
CA ASP A 322 17.90 -16.93 -6.90
C ASP A 322 16.92 -17.85 -6.13
N TRP A 323 17.06 -17.93 -4.81
CA TRP A 323 16.17 -18.67 -3.92
C TRP A 323 14.70 -18.24 -4.05
N ASN A 324 14.44 -16.93 -3.96
CA ASN A 324 13.08 -16.39 -4.05
C ASN A 324 12.47 -16.57 -5.44
N ARG A 325 13.23 -16.35 -6.52
CA ARG A 325 12.79 -16.64 -7.90
C ARG A 325 12.37 -18.09 -8.07
N ASN A 326 13.19 -19.02 -7.57
CA ASN A 326 12.89 -20.45 -7.66
C ASN A 326 11.67 -20.85 -6.82
N LEU A 327 11.48 -20.26 -5.64
CA LEU A 327 10.27 -20.43 -4.82
C LEU A 327 9.02 -19.95 -5.57
N ALA A 328 9.03 -18.71 -6.07
CA ALA A 328 7.91 -18.13 -6.79
C ALA A 328 7.56 -18.92 -8.06
N TYR A 329 8.59 -19.39 -8.78
CA TYR A 329 8.45 -20.22 -9.96
C TYR A 329 7.84 -21.58 -9.65
N ALA A 330 8.29 -22.26 -8.58
CA ALA A 330 7.77 -23.56 -8.17
C ALA A 330 6.28 -23.48 -7.84
N VAL A 331 5.86 -22.47 -7.07
CA VAL A 331 4.44 -22.24 -6.75
C VAL A 331 3.64 -21.91 -7.99
N SER A 332 4.11 -20.98 -8.83
CA SER A 332 3.40 -20.59 -10.05
C SER A 332 3.15 -21.79 -10.97
N ARG A 333 4.13 -22.68 -11.11
CA ARG A 333 3.98 -23.93 -11.88
C ARG A 333 3.02 -24.93 -11.24
N ALA A 334 2.97 -24.99 -9.92
CA ALA A 334 2.03 -25.84 -9.21
C ALA A 334 0.58 -25.35 -9.38
N ILE A 335 0.36 -24.03 -9.34
CA ILE A 335 -0.97 -23.42 -9.52
C ILE A 335 -1.42 -23.50 -10.99
N PHE A 336 -0.51 -23.23 -11.93
CA PHE A 336 -0.81 -23.14 -13.35
C PHE A 336 -0.01 -24.15 -14.20
N PRO A 337 -0.22 -25.47 -14.03
CA PRO A 337 0.64 -26.51 -14.62
C PRO A 337 0.62 -26.56 -16.15
N ARG A 338 -0.42 -25.98 -16.78
CA ARG A 338 -0.57 -25.91 -18.24
C ARG A 338 -0.06 -24.61 -18.86
N HIS A 339 0.33 -23.64 -18.04
CA HIS A 339 0.83 -22.35 -18.54
C HIS A 339 2.34 -22.42 -18.76
N ARG A 340 2.80 -21.81 -19.84
CA ARG A 340 4.23 -21.57 -20.05
C ARG A 340 4.64 -20.42 -19.14
N ILE A 341 5.26 -20.76 -18.01
CA ILE A 341 5.76 -19.80 -17.04
C ILE A 341 7.27 -19.66 -17.24
N HIS A 342 7.73 -18.43 -17.33
CA HIS A 342 9.15 -18.07 -17.27
C HIS A 342 9.51 -17.62 -15.87
N LEU A 343 10.78 -17.84 -15.47
CA LEU A 343 11.27 -17.49 -14.15
C LEU A 343 11.10 -15.98 -13.83
N SER A 344 11.37 -15.13 -14.82
CA SER A 344 11.27 -13.67 -14.74
C SER A 344 9.84 -13.14 -14.68
N ASP A 345 8.81 -13.95 -14.99
CA ASP A 345 7.41 -13.50 -14.97
C ASP A 345 6.94 -13.11 -13.56
N SER A 346 7.67 -13.57 -12.54
CA SER A 346 7.44 -13.23 -11.15
C SER A 346 8.12 -11.92 -10.72
N ASP A 347 9.16 -11.45 -11.42
CA ASP A 347 9.89 -10.25 -11.00
C ASP A 347 9.02 -9.00 -11.15
N VAL A 348 8.86 -8.24 -10.07
CA VAL A 348 8.13 -6.97 -10.06
C VAL A 348 9.11 -5.86 -10.44
N THR A 349 9.12 -5.50 -11.72
CA THR A 349 10.10 -4.55 -12.29
C THR A 349 9.47 -3.32 -12.94
N ASP A 350 8.15 -3.33 -13.10
CA ASP A 350 7.37 -2.29 -13.76
C ASP A 350 6.18 -1.90 -12.89
N THR A 351 6.43 -1.09 -11.87
CA THR A 351 5.40 -0.49 -11.02
C THR A 351 5.25 0.99 -11.37
N PRO A 352 4.03 1.50 -11.60
CA PRO A 352 3.82 2.90 -11.96
C PRO A 352 4.49 3.90 -11.00
N PHE A 353 5.00 5.01 -11.55
CA PHE A 353 5.60 6.14 -10.83
C PHE A 353 6.92 5.90 -10.09
N ILE A 354 7.29 4.64 -9.84
CA ILE A 354 8.43 4.29 -8.98
C ILE A 354 9.51 3.62 -9.83
N ALA A 355 10.71 4.20 -9.84
CA ALA A 355 11.82 3.67 -10.62
C ALA A 355 12.38 2.38 -9.98
N TYR A 356 12.45 1.33 -10.79
CA TYR A 356 13.08 0.06 -10.44
C TYR A 356 14.55 0.06 -10.85
N THR A 357 15.44 -0.46 -9.99
CA THR A 357 16.85 -0.68 -10.33
C THR A 357 17.10 -2.14 -10.72
N PRO A 358 17.52 -2.44 -11.95
CA PRO A 358 17.76 -3.80 -12.43
C PRO A 358 18.62 -4.67 -11.49
N ASP A 359 18.08 -5.83 -11.14
CA ASP A 359 18.66 -6.86 -10.24
C ASP A 359 19.00 -6.40 -8.81
N ILE A 360 18.60 -5.17 -8.47
CA ILE A 360 18.81 -4.55 -7.15
C ILE A 360 17.46 -4.38 -6.43
N GLY A 361 16.44 -3.88 -7.11
CA GLY A 361 15.12 -3.67 -6.53
C GLY A 361 14.62 -2.23 -6.53
N TYR A 362 13.56 -2.01 -5.76
CA TYR A 362 13.06 -0.69 -5.38
C TYR A 362 13.75 -0.19 -4.11
N PRO A 363 13.93 1.14 -3.93
CA PRO A 363 14.38 1.68 -2.65
C PRO A 363 13.48 1.24 -1.49
N ILE A 364 14.07 0.91 -0.34
CA ILE A 364 13.29 0.38 0.80
C ILE A 364 12.14 1.31 1.23
N ASN A 365 12.38 2.62 1.24
CA ASN A 365 11.39 3.65 1.56
C ASN A 365 10.26 3.79 0.52
N ALA A 366 10.40 3.19 -0.66
CA ALA A 366 9.36 3.14 -1.69
C ALA A 366 8.55 1.84 -1.68
N THR A 367 8.98 0.84 -0.92
CA THR A 367 8.43 -0.53 -0.98
C THR A 367 6.95 -0.57 -0.62
N GLU A 368 6.51 0.21 0.37
CA GLU A 368 5.10 0.23 0.76
C GLU A 368 4.21 0.77 -0.36
N ALA A 369 4.59 1.87 -1.01
CA ALA A 369 3.88 2.42 -2.16
C ALA A 369 3.88 1.44 -3.36
N VAL A 370 5.00 0.73 -3.58
CA VAL A 370 5.06 -0.33 -4.61
C VAL A 370 4.03 -1.41 -4.30
N LEU A 371 4.01 -1.94 -3.08
CA LEU A 371 3.09 -2.99 -2.67
C LEU A 371 1.62 -2.53 -2.70
N TYR A 372 1.35 -1.25 -2.40
CA TYR A 372 0.03 -0.65 -2.54
C TYR A 372 -0.47 -0.73 -3.98
N LEU A 373 0.33 -0.24 -4.93
CA LEU A 373 -0.01 -0.23 -6.36
C LEU A 373 -0.13 -1.66 -6.91
N GLU A 374 0.78 -2.55 -6.51
CA GLU A 374 0.73 -3.96 -6.91
C GLU A 374 -0.47 -4.70 -6.32
N SER A 375 -0.93 -4.35 -5.11
CA SER A 375 -2.15 -4.92 -4.53
C SER A 375 -3.43 -4.52 -5.26
N ILE A 376 -3.45 -3.34 -5.88
CA ILE A 376 -4.55 -2.92 -6.77
C ILE A 376 -4.50 -3.70 -8.08
N ARG A 377 -3.30 -3.81 -8.69
CA ARG A 377 -3.13 -4.48 -10.00
C ARG A 377 -3.28 -6.00 -9.92
N PHE A 378 -2.85 -6.61 -8.81
CA PHE A 378 -2.83 -8.05 -8.61
C PHE A 378 -3.42 -8.46 -7.24
N PRO A 379 -4.72 -8.22 -7.00
CA PRO A 379 -5.35 -8.51 -5.72
C PRO A 379 -5.24 -9.99 -5.34
N GLY A 380 -4.89 -10.26 -4.08
CA GLY A 380 -4.66 -11.62 -3.55
C GLY A 380 -3.26 -12.18 -3.80
N SER A 381 -2.35 -11.39 -4.38
CA SER A 381 -0.95 -11.79 -4.52
C SER A 381 -0.15 -11.51 -3.25
N ILE A 382 0.86 -12.33 -3.01
CA ILE A 382 1.90 -12.11 -2.01
C ILE A 382 3.24 -11.91 -2.72
N TYR A 383 4.23 -11.38 -2.02
CA TYR A 383 5.51 -11.03 -2.62
C TYR A 383 6.67 -11.56 -1.79
N LEU A 384 7.57 -12.30 -2.42
CA LEU A 384 8.88 -12.56 -1.84
C LEU A 384 9.77 -11.36 -2.11
N GLY A 385 10.44 -10.85 -1.10
CA GLY A 385 11.43 -9.79 -1.26
C GLY A 385 12.81 -10.28 -0.90
N SER A 386 13.80 -9.86 -1.67
CA SER A 386 15.21 -10.03 -1.34
C SER A 386 15.82 -8.66 -1.08
N LEU A 387 16.23 -8.43 0.17
CA LEU A 387 16.86 -7.20 0.61
C LEU A 387 18.28 -7.11 0.05
N ASN A 388 18.53 -6.09 -0.77
CA ASN A 388 19.81 -5.81 -1.39
C ASN A 388 20.52 -4.64 -0.69
N MET A 389 21.73 -4.89 -0.21
CA MET A 389 22.53 -3.92 0.54
C MET A 389 23.95 -3.84 -0.02
N LEU A 390 24.56 -2.67 0.09
CA LEU A 390 25.99 -2.51 -0.15
C LEU A 390 26.75 -3.00 1.08
N THR A 391 27.66 -3.97 0.91
CA THR A 391 28.49 -4.45 2.01
C THR A 391 29.45 -3.37 2.48
N GLN A 392 29.78 -3.40 3.77
CA GLN A 392 30.81 -2.54 4.36
C GLN A 392 32.24 -3.11 4.18
N THR A 393 32.41 -4.07 3.26
CA THR A 393 33.70 -4.68 2.93
C THR A 393 34.48 -3.84 1.93
N THR A 394 35.77 -4.11 1.76
CA THR A 394 36.58 -3.54 0.67
C THR A 394 37.04 -4.66 -0.26
N PRO A 395 36.62 -4.69 -1.54
CA PRO A 395 35.69 -3.76 -2.19
C PRO A 395 34.25 -3.89 -1.66
N ALA A 396 33.50 -2.79 -1.73
CA ALA A 396 32.09 -2.76 -1.37
C ALA A 396 31.27 -3.37 -2.51
N VAL A 397 30.40 -4.33 -2.18
CA VAL A 397 29.66 -5.12 -3.17
C VAL A 397 28.19 -5.15 -2.76
N ARG A 398 27.27 -4.99 -3.73
CA ARG A 398 25.85 -5.19 -3.45
C ARG A 398 25.53 -6.68 -3.31
N ARG A 399 24.91 -7.05 -2.20
CA ARG A 399 24.50 -8.42 -1.89
C ARG A 399 23.01 -8.47 -1.54
N HIS A 400 22.35 -9.52 -2.02
CA HIS A 400 21.02 -9.94 -1.58
C HIS A 400 21.19 -10.73 -0.28
N MET A 401 20.79 -10.15 0.86
CA MET A 401 21.16 -10.62 2.20
C MET A 401 20.02 -11.18 3.04
N ILE A 402 18.78 -10.76 2.79
CA ILE A 402 17.63 -11.17 3.62
C ILE A 402 16.43 -11.47 2.73
N PRO A 403 15.93 -12.71 2.72
CA PRO A 403 14.65 -13.03 2.12
C PRO A 403 13.53 -12.67 3.10
N ALA A 404 12.42 -12.18 2.57
CA ALA A 404 11.23 -11.82 3.32
C ALA A 404 9.97 -12.17 2.53
N LEU A 405 8.87 -12.40 3.23
CA LEU A 405 7.53 -12.51 2.66
C LEU A 405 6.73 -11.25 3.01
N PHE A 406 6.15 -10.61 2.00
CA PHE A 406 5.26 -9.46 2.11
C PHE A 406 3.85 -9.90 1.72
N ILE A 407 2.89 -9.63 2.59
CA ILE A 407 1.47 -9.92 2.39
C ILE A 407 0.71 -8.58 2.44
N PRO A 408 0.59 -7.88 1.30
CA PRO A 408 -0.12 -6.62 1.23
C PRO A 408 -1.62 -6.83 0.97
N TYR A 409 -2.49 -6.20 1.76
CA TYR A 409 -3.93 -6.35 1.63
C TYR A 409 -4.67 -5.06 2.02
N PHE A 410 -5.88 -4.88 1.49
CA PHE A 410 -6.81 -3.87 2.00
C PHE A 410 -7.81 -4.53 2.93
N ASP A 411 -8.04 -3.94 4.10
CA ASP A 411 -9.06 -4.41 5.03
C ASP A 411 -10.48 -4.04 4.57
N THR A 412 -11.47 -4.45 5.36
CA THR A 412 -12.89 -4.23 5.07
C THR A 412 -13.29 -2.74 5.07
N LEU A 413 -12.46 -1.88 5.68
CA LEU A 413 -12.60 -0.42 5.68
C LEU A 413 -11.78 0.24 4.57
N GLY A 414 -11.08 -0.55 3.75
CA GLY A 414 -10.20 -0.11 2.68
C GLY A 414 -8.90 0.54 3.14
N ASN A 415 -8.49 0.30 4.40
CA ASN A 415 -7.15 0.67 4.84
C ASN A 415 -6.13 -0.34 4.28
N PHE A 416 -5.00 0.16 3.81
CA PHE A 416 -3.91 -0.68 3.34
C PHE A 416 -3.07 -1.20 4.50
N HIS A 417 -2.66 -2.46 4.43
CA HIS A 417 -1.79 -3.13 5.39
C HIS A 417 -0.75 -3.96 4.66
N VAL A 418 0.43 -4.10 5.26
CA VAL A 418 1.46 -5.04 4.80
C VAL A 418 1.98 -5.84 5.98
N ASP A 419 1.74 -7.14 5.95
CA ASP A 419 2.39 -8.06 6.87
C ASP A 419 3.72 -8.55 6.30
N ILE A 420 4.81 -8.31 7.04
CA ILE A 420 6.16 -8.69 6.63
C ILE A 420 6.68 -9.78 7.56
N PHE A 421 7.16 -10.87 6.97
CA PHE A 421 7.79 -11.97 7.69
C PHE A 421 9.23 -12.15 7.19
N ALA A 422 10.19 -11.89 8.05
CA ALA A 422 11.62 -12.06 7.77
C ALA A 422 12.33 -12.48 9.06
N ASN A 423 13.50 -13.14 8.95
CA ASN A 423 14.29 -13.57 10.12
C ASN A 423 13.44 -14.29 11.20
N ASN A 424 12.52 -15.15 10.79
CA ASN A 424 11.65 -15.95 11.66
C ASN A 424 10.70 -15.13 12.56
N GLN A 425 10.46 -13.86 12.22
CA GLN A 425 9.57 -12.97 12.97
C GLN A 425 8.66 -12.18 12.03
N ARG A 426 7.60 -11.60 12.60
CA ARG A 426 6.80 -10.56 11.96
C ARG A 426 7.44 -9.21 12.24
N MET A 427 7.52 -8.35 11.24
CA MET A 427 8.06 -6.99 11.38
C MET A 427 7.26 -6.00 10.54
N SER A 428 7.49 -4.71 10.78
CA SER A 428 6.88 -3.62 10.01
C SER A 428 7.85 -3.09 8.95
N ILE A 429 7.32 -2.32 7.97
CA ILE A 429 8.16 -1.73 6.93
C ILE A 429 9.10 -0.66 7.49
N GLU A 430 8.64 0.07 8.52
CA GLU A 430 9.43 1.07 9.24
C GLU A 430 10.61 0.40 9.95
N THR A 431 10.34 -0.71 10.67
CA THR A 431 11.38 -1.49 11.35
C THR A 431 12.43 -1.99 10.36
N LEU A 432 11.99 -2.47 9.20
CA LEU A 432 12.91 -2.93 8.14
C LEU A 432 13.74 -1.77 7.58
N GLY A 433 13.12 -0.60 7.36
CA GLY A 433 13.79 0.61 6.89
C GLY A 433 14.83 1.16 7.87
N GLU A 434 14.51 1.16 9.16
CA GLU A 434 15.41 1.59 10.24
C GLU A 434 16.60 0.65 10.42
N GLN A 435 16.37 -0.67 10.35
CA GLN A 435 17.43 -1.68 10.47
C GLN A 435 18.37 -1.69 9.26
N TYR A 436 17.84 -1.37 8.07
CA TYR A 436 18.57 -1.48 6.81
C TYR A 436 18.46 -0.19 5.97
N PRO A 437 19.00 0.94 6.45
CA PRO A 437 18.89 2.21 5.75
C PRO A 437 19.64 2.19 4.41
N GLY A 438 19.06 2.83 3.39
CA GLY A 438 19.65 2.90 2.04
C GLY A 438 19.64 1.57 1.26
N SER A 439 18.99 0.54 1.81
CA SER A 439 18.80 -0.75 1.15
C SER A 439 17.72 -0.68 0.06
N PHE A 440 17.70 -1.73 -0.76
CA PHE A 440 16.73 -1.93 -1.84
C PHE A 440 16.07 -3.29 -1.67
N ILE A 441 14.88 -3.49 -2.25
CA ILE A 441 14.17 -4.76 -2.20
C ILE A 441 13.77 -5.17 -3.61
N HIS A 442 14.27 -6.32 -4.04
CA HIS A 442 13.81 -6.96 -5.27
C HIS A 442 12.65 -7.88 -4.94
N LEU A 443 11.49 -7.63 -5.55
CA LEU A 443 10.24 -8.36 -5.27
C LEU A 443 9.94 -9.41 -6.36
N GLN A 444 9.50 -10.60 -5.94
CA GLN A 444 8.87 -11.63 -6.77
C GLN A 444 7.42 -11.80 -6.36
N ARG A 445 6.49 -11.57 -7.29
CA ARG A 445 5.06 -11.78 -7.09
C ARG A 445 4.71 -13.27 -7.17
N ILE A 446 3.89 -13.72 -6.22
CA ILE A 446 3.21 -15.01 -6.23
C ILE A 446 1.71 -14.73 -6.24
N ASN A 447 1.05 -15.06 -7.35
CA ASN A 447 -0.41 -15.09 -7.38
C ASN A 447 -0.88 -16.34 -6.65
N THR A 448 -1.56 -16.16 -5.51
CA THR A 448 -2.03 -17.29 -4.69
C THR A 448 -3.20 -18.03 -5.33
N ASN A 449 -3.95 -17.39 -6.24
CA ASN A 449 -5.13 -17.93 -6.91
C ASN A 449 -6.11 -18.61 -5.94
N ASP A 450 -6.29 -18.02 -4.75
CA ASP A 450 -7.14 -18.53 -3.66
C ASP A 450 -6.79 -19.97 -3.24
N THR A 451 -5.54 -20.39 -3.44
CA THR A 451 -5.04 -21.72 -3.06
C THR A 451 -5.14 -21.91 -1.54
N PRO A 452 -5.58 -23.08 -1.06
CA PRO A 452 -5.56 -23.39 0.36
C PRO A 452 -4.16 -23.22 0.96
N PHE A 453 -4.10 -22.61 2.14
CA PHE A 453 -2.85 -22.41 2.87
C PHE A 453 -2.82 -23.31 4.11
N ASN A 454 -1.75 -24.09 4.26
CA ASN A 454 -1.52 -24.91 5.44
C ASN A 454 -0.02 -25.11 5.66
N LEU A 455 0.51 -24.57 6.75
CA LEU A 455 1.94 -24.65 7.05
C LEU A 455 2.39 -26.09 7.34
N PRO A 456 3.54 -26.54 6.78
CA PRO A 456 4.10 -27.83 7.10
C PRO A 456 4.40 -27.96 8.59
N LEU A 457 4.23 -29.17 9.13
CA LEU A 457 4.60 -29.45 10.52
C LEU A 457 6.12 -29.46 10.67
N LEU A 458 6.62 -28.77 11.69
CA LEU A 458 8.01 -28.83 12.10
C LEU A 458 8.13 -29.86 13.23
N GLN A 459 8.54 -31.08 12.88
CA GLN A 459 8.80 -32.13 13.85
C GLN A 459 10.29 -32.39 13.93
N PRO A 460 10.88 -32.51 15.14
CA PRO A 460 12.25 -32.99 15.29
C PRO A 460 12.41 -34.34 14.58
N ASN A 461 13.55 -34.53 13.92
CA ASN A 461 13.84 -35.80 13.27
C ASN A 461 13.84 -36.91 14.33
N LYS A 462 13.16 -38.03 14.05
CA LYS A 462 13.24 -39.22 14.90
C LYS A 462 14.66 -39.76 14.81
N ILE A 463 15.40 -39.72 15.91
CA ILE A 463 16.69 -40.40 16.04
C ILE A 463 16.37 -41.89 16.07
N GLN A 464 16.74 -42.62 15.02
CA GLN A 464 16.71 -44.09 14.99
C GLN A 464 17.95 -44.66 15.65
#